data_AF-A0A840PBS5-F1
#
_entry.id   AF-A0A840PBS5-F1
#
_cell.length_a   1.000
_cell.length_b   1.000
_cell.length_c   1.000
_cell.angle_alpha   90.00
_cell.angle_beta   90.00
_cell.angle_gamma   90.00
#
_symmetry.space_group_name_H-M   'P 1'
#
loop_
_entity.id
_entity.type
_entity.pdbx_description
1 polymer ?
#
loop_
_entity_poly.entity_id
_entity_poly.type
_entity_poly.pdbx_seq_one_letter_code
_entity_poly.pdbx_strand_id
1 'polypeptide(L)'
;MPATISLREDVVRRFAQFTGAYPWQWSPEHVHLWITHLTVELRRAHTTIRGYHAALRCFCDCVTALHQGWTRECQDRLGSVPVQICLDERAADALAGPGRRPMTREEVQRFLDYTDDQMGQTLRQGNKGAPARCRDAPLFKVVYAWG
;
A
#
# COMPACT_ATOMS: atom_id res chain seq x y z
N MET A 1 15.29 12.16 -7.81
CA MET A 1 15.10 10.81 -7.22
C MET A 1 13.71 10.31 -7.58
N PRO A 2 13.50 9.02 -7.86
CA PRO A 2 12.17 8.45 -8.13
C PRO A 2 11.25 8.66 -6.93
N ALA A 3 10.01 9.10 -7.14
CA ALA A 3 9.06 9.44 -6.07
C ALA A 3 8.83 8.30 -5.04
N THR A 4 8.91 7.05 -5.50
CA THR A 4 8.79 5.85 -4.65
C THR A 4 9.93 5.71 -3.65
N ILE A 5 11.14 6.17 -3.97
CA ILE A 5 12.31 6.06 -3.07
C ILE A 5 12.18 7.07 -1.93
N SER A 6 11.87 8.33 -2.26
CA SER A 6 11.69 9.38 -1.26
C SER A 6 10.58 9.05 -0.26
N LEU A 7 9.46 8.50 -0.74
CA LEU A 7 8.38 8.06 0.15
C LEU A 7 8.85 6.97 1.13
N ARG A 8 9.61 5.98 0.65
CA ARG A 8 10.11 4.88 1.50
C ARG A 8 11.14 5.37 2.52
N GLU A 9 12.00 6.30 2.12
CA GLU A 9 12.98 6.93 3.00
C GLU A 9 12.30 7.70 4.15
N ASP A 10 11.27 8.50 3.83
CA ASP A 10 10.51 9.23 4.85
C ASP A 10 9.88 8.29 5.89
N VAL A 11 9.39 7.14 5.45
CA VAL A 11 8.82 6.11 6.34
C VAL A 11 9.89 5.56 7.29
N VAL A 12 11.06 5.22 6.77
CA VAL A 12 12.20 4.72 7.57
C VAL A 12 12.65 5.78 8.59
N ARG A 13 12.73 7.05 8.18
CA ARG A 13 13.10 8.16 9.08
C ARG A 13 12.07 8.36 10.19
N ARG A 14 10.77 8.30 9.87
CA ARG A 14 9.69 8.39 10.88
C ARG A 14 9.75 7.24 11.87
N PHE A 15 10.05 6.02 11.40
CA PHE A 15 10.21 4.87 12.28
C PHE A 15 11.42 5.00 13.21
N ALA A 16 12.56 5.47 12.68
CA ALA A 16 13.74 5.77 13.48
C ALA A 16 13.46 6.84 14.54
N GLN A 17 12.73 7.90 14.19
CA GLN A 17 12.31 8.95 15.12
C GLN A 17 11.34 8.43 16.19
N PHE A 18 10.40 7.56 15.82
CA PHE A 18 9.44 6.97 16.76
C PHE A 18 10.13 6.06 17.79
N THR A 19 11.06 5.21 17.33
CA THR A 19 11.77 4.26 18.20
C THR A 19 12.90 4.92 19.00
N GLY A 20 13.42 6.05 18.54
CA GLY A 20 14.64 6.66 19.09
C GLY A 20 15.88 5.78 18.92
N ALA A 21 15.78 4.72 18.11
CA ALA A 21 16.79 3.68 17.97
C ALA A 21 17.31 3.61 16.53
N TYR A 22 18.54 3.13 16.38
CA TYR A 22 19.16 2.93 15.09
C TYR A 22 18.78 1.59 14.47
N PRO A 23 18.91 1.41 13.13
CA PRO A 23 18.52 0.19 12.43
C PRO A 23 19.04 -1.13 13.00
N TRP A 24 20.25 -1.15 13.56
CA TRP A 24 20.88 -2.34 14.17
C TRP A 24 20.39 -2.64 15.60
N GLN A 25 19.47 -1.83 16.15
CA GLN A 25 18.83 -2.02 17.46
C GLN A 25 17.33 -2.30 17.33
N TRP A 26 16.80 -2.28 16.11
CA TRP A 26 15.38 -2.50 15.90
C TRP A 26 14.98 -3.95 16.20
N SER A 27 13.73 -4.11 16.62
CA SER A 27 13.15 -5.39 16.99
C SER A 27 11.74 -5.49 16.42
N PRO A 28 11.18 -6.70 16.27
CA PRO A 28 9.79 -6.88 15.88
C PRO A 28 8.79 -6.16 16.81
N GLU A 29 9.14 -6.02 18.09
CA GLU A 29 8.32 -5.31 19.08
C GLU A 29 8.20 -3.82 18.77
N HIS A 30 9.29 -3.17 18.35
CA HIS A 30 9.25 -1.78 17.89
C HIS A 30 8.29 -1.59 16.72
N VAL A 31 8.24 -2.55 15.79
CA VAL A 31 7.30 -2.52 14.66
C VAL A 31 5.85 -2.66 15.15
N HIS A 32 5.61 -3.58 16.09
CA HIS A 32 4.27 -3.78 16.65
C HIS A 32 3.76 -2.53 17.38
N LEU A 33 4.59 -1.91 18.23
CA LEU A 33 4.26 -0.66 18.91
C LEU A 33 3.94 0.46 17.93
N TRP A 34 4.74 0.58 16.87
CA TRP A 34 4.52 1.60 15.84
C TRP A 34 3.22 1.38 15.06
N ILE A 35 2.89 0.13 14.69
CA ILE A 35 1.61 -0.21 14.06
C ILE A 35 0.44 0.11 14.98
N THR A 36 0.55 -0.21 16.26
CA THR A 36 -0.47 0.11 17.27
C THR A 36 -0.66 1.62 17.39
N HIS A 37 0.41 2.40 17.48
CA HIS A 37 0.36 3.87 17.48
C HIS A 37 -0.32 4.43 16.21
N LEU A 38 0.05 3.92 15.03
CA LEU A 38 -0.55 4.33 13.75
C LEU A 38 -2.05 4.01 13.67
N THR A 39 -2.48 2.90 14.25
CA THR A 39 -3.87 2.41 14.19
C THR A 39 -4.75 3.09 15.26
N VAL A 40 -4.27 3.14 16.50
CA VAL A 40 -5.06 3.60 17.66
C VAL A 40 -5.04 5.12 17.77
N GLU A 41 -3.86 5.74 17.75
CA GLU A 41 -3.72 7.18 17.98
C GLU A 41 -3.93 7.98 16.70
N LEU A 42 -3.26 7.57 15.62
CA LEU A 42 -3.29 8.31 14.36
C LEU A 42 -4.42 7.87 13.41
N ARG A 43 -5.16 6.81 13.76
CA ARG A 43 -6.28 6.24 12.99
C ARG A 43 -6.01 6.14 11.49
N ARG A 44 -4.79 5.71 11.14
CA ARG A 44 -4.38 5.63 9.74
C ARG A 44 -5.13 4.51 9.03
N ALA A 45 -5.43 4.75 7.76
CA ALA A 45 -6.01 3.73 6.91
C ALA A 45 -5.06 2.51 6.84
N HIS A 46 -5.63 1.32 6.88
CA HIS A 46 -4.85 0.08 6.84
C HIS A 46 -3.99 -0.05 5.59
N THR A 47 -4.41 0.50 4.46
CA THR A 47 -3.62 0.57 3.23
C THR A 47 -2.32 1.35 3.41
N THR A 48 -2.37 2.45 4.16
CA THR A 48 -1.20 3.27 4.50
C THR A 48 -0.25 2.49 5.40
N ILE A 49 -0.77 1.79 6.42
CA ILE A 49 0.03 0.99 7.35
C ILE A 49 0.71 -0.17 6.60
N ARG A 50 0.00 -0.86 5.69
CA ARG A 50 0.60 -1.88 4.81
C ARG A 50 1.72 -1.31 3.94
N GLY A 51 1.52 -0.11 3.39
CA GLY A 51 2.55 0.60 2.64
C GLY A 51 3.80 0.90 3.47
N TYR A 52 3.62 1.31 4.73
CA TYR A 52 4.72 1.57 5.66
C TYR A 52 5.47 0.29 6.03
N HIS A 53 4.74 -0.79 6.32
CA HIS A 53 5.33 -2.11 6.59
C HIS A 53 6.16 -2.62 5.41
N ALA A 54 5.65 -2.50 4.18
CA ALA A 54 6.37 -2.88 2.98
C ALA A 54 7.65 -2.05 2.76
N ALA A 55 7.61 -0.75 3.06
CA ALA A 55 8.77 0.12 2.98
C ALA A 55 9.87 -0.27 3.99
N LEU A 56 9.49 -0.56 5.23
CA LEU A 56 10.43 -1.04 6.27
C LEU A 56 11.05 -2.38 5.90
N ARG A 57 10.24 -3.33 5.42
CA ARG A 57 10.72 -4.64 4.98
C ARG A 57 11.75 -4.50 3.86
N CYS A 58 11.45 -3.68 2.85
CA CYS A 58 12.34 -3.42 1.72
C CYS A 58 13.67 -2.77 2.18
N PHE A 59 13.63 -1.86 3.16
CA PHE A 59 14.84 -1.31 3.76
C PHE A 59 15.66 -2.37 4.49
N CYS A 60 15.03 -3.20 5.32
CA CYS A 60 15.72 -4.27 6.03
C CYS A 60 16.33 -5.29 5.06
N ASP A 61 15.62 -5.66 3.99
CA ASP A 61 16.15 -6.52 2.93
C ASP A 61 17.38 -5.88 2.25
N CYS A 62 17.34 -4.57 1.99
CA CYS A 62 18.47 -3.85 1.41
C CYS A 62 19.70 -3.89 2.32
N VAL A 63 19.53 -3.60 3.62
CA VAL A 63 20.65 -3.52 4.58
C VAL A 63 21.17 -4.92 4.96
N THR A 64 20.32 -5.94 4.95
CA THR A 64 20.72 -7.34 5.23
C THR A 64 21.26 -8.08 4.02
N ALA A 65 21.16 -7.50 2.82
CA ALA A 65 21.62 -8.16 1.60
C ALA A 65 23.13 -8.42 1.65
N LEU A 66 23.51 -9.69 1.51
CA LEU A 66 24.89 -10.19 1.64
C LEU A 66 25.92 -9.44 0.75
N HIS A 67 25.48 -8.90 -0.39
CA HIS A 67 26.34 -8.20 -1.34
C HIS A 67 26.64 -6.74 -0.94
N GLN A 68 25.89 -6.17 0.00
CA GLN A 68 26.06 -4.76 0.42
C GLN A 68 27.17 -4.59 1.47
N GLY A 69 27.68 -5.68 2.07
CA GLY A 69 28.79 -5.65 3.04
C GLY A 69 28.45 -5.06 4.42
N TRP A 70 27.33 -4.34 4.54
CA TRP A 70 26.89 -3.66 5.76
C TRP A 70 26.78 -4.59 6.97
N THR A 71 26.28 -5.81 6.81
CA THR A 71 26.20 -6.77 7.93
C THR A 71 27.58 -6.99 8.58
N ARG A 72 28.64 -7.12 7.78
CA ARG A 72 30.00 -7.32 8.27
C ARG A 72 30.55 -6.06 8.95
N GLU A 73 30.34 -4.90 8.34
CA GLU A 73 30.79 -3.62 8.91
C GLU A 73 30.05 -3.27 10.22
N CYS A 74 28.75 -3.53 10.29
CA CYS A 74 27.95 -3.40 11.51
C CYS A 74 28.47 -4.34 12.60
N GLN A 75 28.75 -5.60 12.26
CA GLN A 75 29.28 -6.55 13.23
C GLN A 75 30.66 -6.14 13.77
N ASP A 76 31.57 -5.75 12.87
CA ASP A 76 32.95 -5.40 13.24
C ASP A 76 33.02 -4.08 14.03
N ARG A 77 32.12 -3.11 13.76
CA ARG A 77 32.17 -1.77 14.37
C ARG A 77 31.19 -1.55 15.51
N LEU A 78 30.04 -2.24 15.49
CA LEU A 78 28.92 -1.97 16.40
C LEU A 78 28.53 -3.21 17.22
N GLY A 79 29.08 -4.39 16.90
CA GLY A 79 28.79 -5.65 17.60
C GLY A 79 27.36 -6.16 17.45
N SER A 80 26.52 -5.47 16.66
CA SER A 80 25.14 -5.84 16.35
C SER A 80 24.92 -5.77 14.85
N VAL A 81 24.07 -6.65 14.32
CA VAL A 81 23.75 -6.70 12.89
C VAL A 81 22.29 -6.32 12.67
N PRO A 82 21.99 -5.55 11.62
CA PRO A 82 20.60 -5.30 11.21
C PRO A 82 19.95 -6.63 10.81
N VAL A 83 18.69 -6.81 11.20
CA VAL A 83 17.90 -8.02 10.96
C VAL A 83 16.56 -7.65 10.33
N GLN A 84 15.91 -8.62 9.69
CA GLN A 84 14.54 -8.44 9.21
C GLN A 84 13.59 -8.40 10.42
N ILE A 85 13.06 -7.22 10.73
CA ILE A 85 12.12 -7.00 11.85
C ILE A 85 10.66 -7.19 11.43
N CYS A 86 10.36 -7.13 10.13
CA CYS A 86 9.03 -7.34 9.56
C CYS A 86 8.78 -8.82 9.27
N LEU A 87 8.72 -9.63 10.34
CA LEU A 87 8.67 -11.11 10.26
C LEU A 87 7.27 -11.67 9.93
N ASP A 88 6.19 -10.96 10.25
CA ASP A 88 4.82 -11.45 10.06
C ASP A 88 4.04 -10.62 9.02
N GLU A 89 3.81 -11.21 7.84
CA GLU A 89 2.95 -10.63 6.81
C GLU A 89 1.46 -10.75 7.16
N ARG A 90 1.07 -11.69 8.04
CA ARG A 90 -0.33 -11.88 8.45
C ARG A 90 -0.83 -10.72 9.30
N ALA A 91 0.04 -10.06 10.06
CA ALA A 91 -0.31 -8.84 10.79
C ALA A 91 -0.76 -7.71 9.85
N ALA A 92 -0.17 -7.61 8.65
CA ALA A 92 -0.55 -6.64 7.63
C ALA A 92 -1.87 -6.99 6.93
N ASP A 93 -2.20 -8.28 6.83
CA ASP A 93 -3.45 -8.79 6.23
C ASP A 93 -4.62 -8.82 7.22
N ALA A 94 -4.37 -9.04 8.51
CA ALA A 94 -5.39 -8.89 9.57
C ALA A 94 -5.90 -7.44 9.68
N LEU A 95 -5.07 -6.47 9.25
CA LEU A 95 -5.44 -5.07 9.10
C LEU A 95 -6.29 -4.81 7.84
N ALA A 96 -6.34 -5.71 6.85
CA ALA A 96 -7.24 -5.54 5.72
C ALA A 96 -8.69 -5.79 6.18
N GLY A 97 -9.34 -4.75 6.70
CA GLY A 97 -10.77 -4.78 6.98
C GLY A 97 -11.57 -5.18 5.74
N PRO A 98 -12.85 -5.57 5.88
CA PRO A 98 -13.72 -6.08 4.80
C PRO A 98 -14.09 -5.05 3.73
N GLY A 99 -13.31 -3.97 3.58
CA GLY A 99 -13.66 -2.73 2.87
C GLY A 99 -13.70 -2.82 1.34
N ARG A 100 -13.41 -3.97 0.74
CA ARG A 100 -13.57 -4.19 -0.70
C ARG A 100 -14.36 -5.47 -0.95
N ARG A 101 -15.64 -5.45 -0.55
CA ARG A 101 -16.61 -6.46 -0.99
C ARG A 101 -16.77 -6.34 -2.52
N PRO A 102 -16.60 -7.43 -3.28
CA PRO A 102 -16.95 -7.45 -4.69
C PRO A 102 -18.42 -7.11 -4.89
N MET A 103 -18.76 -6.38 -5.96
CA MET A 103 -20.16 -6.16 -6.33
C MET A 103 -20.85 -7.50 -6.59
N THR A 104 -22.11 -7.64 -6.19
CA THR A 104 -22.93 -8.77 -6.61
C THR A 104 -23.20 -8.70 -8.11
N ARG A 105 -23.58 -9.84 -8.70
CA ARG A 105 -23.98 -9.87 -10.11
C ARG A 105 -25.10 -8.88 -10.43
N GLU A 106 -26.05 -8.70 -9.51
CA GLU A 106 -27.15 -7.74 -9.66
C GLU A 106 -26.67 -6.29 -9.57
N GLU A 107 -25.73 -5.99 -8.66
CA GLU A 107 -25.12 -4.66 -8.55
C GLU A 107 -24.31 -4.32 -9.80
N VAL A 108 -23.56 -5.28 -10.36
CA VAL A 108 -22.85 -5.11 -11.63
C VAL A 108 -23.83 -4.87 -12.77
N GLN A 109 -24.88 -5.69 -12.89
CA GLN A 109 -25.88 -5.52 -13.96
C GLN A 109 -26.49 -4.13 -13.90
N ARG A 110 -26.95 -3.69 -12.72
CA ARG A 110 -27.55 -2.36 -12.51
C ARG A 110 -26.57 -1.23 -12.85
N PHE A 111 -25.29 -1.39 -12.52
CA PHE A 111 -24.26 -0.43 -12.88
C PHE A 111 -24.07 -0.33 -14.40
N LEU A 112 -23.95 -1.47 -15.09
CA LEU A 112 -23.76 -1.50 -16.53
C LEU A 112 -24.98 -0.93 -17.28
N ASP A 113 -26.19 -1.30 -16.87
CA ASP A 113 -27.44 -0.77 -17.44
C ASP A 113 -27.50 0.75 -17.29
N TYR A 114 -27.16 1.26 -16.10
CA TYR A 114 -27.09 2.71 -15.87
C TYR A 114 -26.08 3.39 -16.80
N THR A 115 -24.90 2.79 -17.03
CA THR A 115 -23.90 3.39 -17.93
C THR A 115 -24.37 3.42 -19.39
N ASP A 116 -25.09 2.40 -19.84
CA ASP A 116 -25.67 2.35 -21.19
C ASP A 116 -26.80 3.39 -21.35
N ASP A 117 -27.66 3.55 -20.34
CA ASP A 117 -28.70 4.58 -20.33
C ASP A 117 -28.11 5.98 -20.39
N GLN A 118 -27.06 6.24 -19.61
CA GLN A 118 -26.35 7.53 -19.62
C GLN A 118 -25.69 7.80 -20.98
N MET A 119 -25.17 6.77 -21.65
CA MET A 119 -24.68 6.89 -23.03
C MET A 119 -25.83 7.27 -23.98
N GLY A 120 -26.94 6.52 -23.94
CA GLY A 120 -28.10 6.72 -24.80
C GLY A 120 -28.78 8.08 -24.61
N GLN A 121 -28.82 8.61 -23.38
CA GLN A 121 -29.31 9.97 -23.11
C GLN A 121 -28.36 11.03 -23.68
N THR A 122 -27.05 10.82 -23.55
CA THR A 122 -26.06 11.80 -23.99
C THR A 122 -25.98 11.89 -25.51
N LEU A 123 -26.13 10.76 -26.22
CA LEU A 123 -26.27 10.71 -27.68
C LEU A 123 -27.49 11.48 -28.17
N ARG A 124 -28.62 11.37 -27.46
CA ARG A 124 -29.86 12.11 -27.78
C ARG A 124 -29.75 13.62 -27.53
N GLN A 125 -28.97 14.03 -26.52
CA GLN A 125 -28.84 15.43 -26.12
C GLN A 125 -27.72 16.19 -26.86
N GLY A 126 -26.81 15.50 -27.56
CA GLY A 126 -25.75 16.14 -28.36
C GLY A 126 -24.78 17.02 -27.57
N ASN A 127 -24.60 16.76 -26.27
CA ASN A 127 -23.76 17.61 -25.41
C ASN A 127 -22.26 17.26 -25.50
N LYS A 128 -21.40 18.18 -25.06
CA LYS A 128 -19.92 18.05 -25.10
C LYS A 128 -19.37 16.85 -24.31
N GLY A 129 -20.17 16.22 -23.45
CA GLY A 129 -19.82 15.01 -22.69
C GLY A 129 -20.08 13.69 -23.43
N ALA A 130 -20.69 13.72 -24.62
CA ALA A 130 -20.97 12.55 -25.45
C ALA A 130 -19.76 11.64 -25.74
N PRO A 131 -18.59 12.15 -26.15
CA PRO A 131 -17.46 11.27 -26.49
C PRO A 131 -16.89 10.54 -25.27
N ALA A 132 -16.86 11.17 -24.08
CA ALA A 132 -16.37 10.52 -22.87
C ALA A 132 -17.31 9.37 -22.45
N ARG A 133 -18.62 9.61 -22.42
CA ARG A 133 -19.60 8.58 -22.00
C ARG A 133 -19.72 7.43 -22.99
N CYS A 134 -19.62 7.69 -24.30
CA CYS A 134 -19.59 6.63 -25.31
C CYS A 134 -18.34 5.75 -25.21
N ARG A 135 -17.21 6.30 -24.73
CA ARG A 135 -15.99 5.54 -24.48
C ARG A 135 -16.08 4.74 -23.18
N ASP A 136 -16.60 5.35 -22.11
CA ASP A 136 -16.49 4.79 -20.77
C ASP A 136 -17.43 3.59 -20.55
N ALA A 137 -18.65 3.59 -21.12
CA ALA A 137 -19.58 2.47 -20.97
C ALA A 137 -19.08 1.11 -21.51
N PRO A 138 -18.55 1.01 -22.76
CA PRO A 138 -17.95 -0.24 -23.22
C PRO A 138 -16.67 -0.58 -22.45
N LEU A 139 -15.90 0.42 -21.99
CA LEU A 139 -14.70 0.20 -21.17
C LEU A 139 -15.05 -0.50 -19.85
N PHE A 140 -16.14 -0.12 -19.18
CA PHE A 140 -16.59 -0.80 -17.97
C PHE A 140 -16.95 -2.27 -18.20
N LYS A 141 -17.56 -2.60 -19.34
CA LYS A 141 -17.85 -3.99 -19.73
C LYS A 141 -16.57 -4.79 -19.99
N VAL A 142 -15.57 -4.16 -20.62
CA VAL A 142 -14.25 -4.77 -20.85
C VAL A 142 -13.54 -5.05 -19.51
N VAL A 143 -13.44 -4.04 -18.63
CA VAL A 143 -12.82 -4.23 -17.31
C VAL A 143 -13.53 -5.33 -16.53
N TYR A 144 -14.87 -5.37 -16.56
CA TYR A 144 -15.62 -6.44 -15.89
C TYR A 144 -15.37 -7.84 -16.50
N ALA A 145 -15.30 -7.95 -17.83
CA ALA A 145 -15.12 -9.24 -18.51
C ALA A 145 -13.71 -9.82 -18.37
N TRP A 146 -12.68 -8.97 -18.22
CA TRP A 146 -11.28 -9.39 -18.26
C TRP A 146 -10.44 -9.08 -17.00
N GLY A 147 -10.97 -8.34 -16.01
CA GLY A 147 -10.33 -8.15 -14.70
C GLY A 147 -9.49 -6.89 -14.57
#